data_AF-R6R7R0-F1
#
_entry.id   AF-R6R7R0-F1
#
_cell.length_a   1.000
_cell.length_b   1.000
_cell.length_c   1.000
_cell.angle_alpha   90.00
_cell.angle_beta   90.00
_cell.angle_gamma   90.00
#
_symmetry.space_group_name_H-M   'P 1'
#
loop_
_entity.id
_entity.type
_entity.pdbx_description
1 polymer ?
#
loop_
_entity_poly.entity_id
_entity_poly.type
_entity_poly.pdbx_seq_one_letter_code
_entity_poly.pdbx_strand_id
1 'polypeptide(L)'
;MKNNLFKKLLVLSSIFIVGCNSQSSSNNSPSNQDTSSSNKDSTTSIDKESSSSNTITTTSESTTSDETTSSEQSSINKEELIQDYHLHFSDPKLINVGEQGDDIYLKANFQDEGLLISMIGFGDFIDSEYIKIIIHTSENNSSGWNIQSDDVTFLINKNKANYKTNITKFWDYVNFGNDSSCKNTPKFTQLDGYFTLTMLIDYTEIPNYDKHKKVSMFAMEFNNGVIYDGIDYNNGMLIDGISHGDPASQTSYYVIQEKSLPSDQQELVKDYKYQFSIGSDNIFAKFTRKTSSLLLEMISFSTFDKDDYIRFVVHTDEINNSSWGLSKDDVSFSIYKNVCYYQTNKVNFWDNEVNQFHGKDTSINNPLYQENEKYFTLSIEFEYSEFSLEKNILQTTPIRGILVEFTPSIANNGFKQDGNTLNDIANQENYFTF
;
A
#
# COMPACT_ATOMS: atom_id res chain seq x y z
N MET A 1 -46.36 44.33 -42.83
CA MET A 1 -47.50 44.19 -41.90
C MET A 1 -47.07 43.16 -40.87
N LYS A 2 -46.49 43.61 -39.75
CA LYS A 2 -47.18 43.85 -38.46
C LYS A 2 -47.84 42.57 -37.89
N ASN A 3 -47.15 41.98 -36.89
CA ASN A 3 -47.62 41.95 -35.50
C ASN A 3 -49.02 41.37 -35.22
N ASN A 4 -49.17 40.36 -34.36
CA ASN A 4 -49.14 40.53 -32.91
C ASN A 4 -49.72 39.37 -32.06
N LEU A 5 -49.10 39.23 -30.88
CA LEU A 5 -49.63 39.01 -29.51
C LEU A 5 -50.12 37.63 -29.02
N PHE A 6 -49.27 37.01 -28.19
CA PHE A 6 -49.32 36.97 -26.70
C PHE A 6 -50.66 36.83 -25.95
N LYS A 7 -50.63 35.95 -24.93
CA LYS A 7 -50.87 36.15 -23.47
C LYS A 7 -50.87 34.75 -22.80
N LYS A 8 -50.37 34.42 -21.61
CA LYS A 8 -49.85 35.06 -20.37
C LYS A 8 -49.12 33.93 -19.58
N LEU A 9 -47.92 34.09 -19.01
CA LEU A 9 -47.55 34.76 -17.74
C LEU A 9 -47.95 33.98 -16.46
N LEU A 10 -46.97 33.48 -15.70
CA LEU A 10 -46.72 33.98 -14.32
C LEU A 10 -45.28 33.68 -13.86
N VAL A 11 -44.66 34.76 -13.38
CA VAL A 11 -43.37 34.94 -12.71
C VAL A 11 -43.65 34.98 -11.20
N LEU A 12 -42.74 34.50 -10.35
CA LEU A 12 -42.30 35.27 -9.18
C LEU A 12 -41.00 34.74 -8.57
N SER A 13 -39.99 35.58 -8.76
CA SER A 13 -38.74 35.75 -8.03
C SER A 13 -38.93 35.95 -6.52
N SER A 14 -37.89 35.64 -5.73
CA SER A 14 -37.27 36.61 -4.81
C SER A 14 -35.90 36.13 -4.32
N ILE A 15 -34.91 36.97 -4.61
CA ILE A 15 -33.56 37.02 -4.02
C ILE A 15 -33.66 37.89 -2.75
N PHE A 16 -32.87 37.65 -1.70
CA PHE A 16 -31.92 38.62 -1.08
C PHE A 16 -31.38 38.23 0.33
N ILE A 17 -30.03 38.25 0.39
CA ILE A 17 -29.10 38.74 1.44
C ILE A 17 -28.84 37.99 2.76
N VAL A 18 -27.58 37.54 2.85
CA VAL A 18 -26.52 37.66 3.88
C VAL A 18 -26.87 38.22 5.27
N GLY A 19 -26.44 37.50 6.30
CA GLY A 19 -26.15 38.05 7.63
C GLY A 19 -25.36 37.06 8.49
N CYS A 20 -24.11 37.40 8.83
CA CYS A 20 -23.31 36.74 9.86
C CYS A 20 -24.02 36.80 11.22
N ASN A 21 -24.00 35.70 11.99
CA ASN A 21 -23.43 35.71 13.34
C ASN A 21 -23.38 34.33 13.98
N SER A 22 -22.28 34.15 14.71
CA SER A 22 -22.03 33.19 15.78
C SER A 22 -23.22 32.86 16.66
N GLN A 23 -23.42 31.57 16.99
CA GLN A 23 -23.33 31.10 18.38
C GLN A 23 -23.55 29.58 18.48
N SER A 24 -22.72 29.00 19.32
CA SER A 24 -22.81 27.70 19.98
C SER A 24 -24.24 27.25 20.31
N SER A 25 -24.55 26.00 19.99
CA SER A 25 -25.44 25.19 20.81
C SER A 25 -25.03 23.72 20.77
N SER A 26 -24.50 23.28 21.91
CA SER A 26 -24.41 21.91 22.37
C SER A 26 -25.79 21.26 22.44
N ASN A 27 -25.90 19.97 22.11
CA ASN A 27 -26.88 19.09 22.75
C ASN A 27 -26.43 17.62 22.72
N ASN A 28 -25.93 17.17 23.87
CA ASN A 28 -26.25 15.97 24.64
C ASN A 28 -26.78 14.70 23.95
N SER A 29 -26.15 13.59 24.33
CA SER A 29 -26.78 12.31 24.68
C SER A 29 -25.89 11.55 25.68
N PRO A 30 -26.45 10.66 26.52
CA PRO A 30 -26.43 10.85 27.98
C PRO A 30 -25.48 9.93 28.76
N SER A 31 -25.07 10.46 29.92
CA SER A 31 -24.43 9.77 31.03
C SER A 31 -25.42 8.87 31.78
N ASN A 32 -25.00 7.64 32.10
CA ASN A 32 -25.55 6.87 33.21
C ASN A 32 -24.60 6.96 34.41
N GLN A 33 -25.08 7.62 35.47
CA GLN A 33 -24.58 7.49 36.84
C GLN A 33 -25.70 6.82 37.65
N ASP A 34 -25.33 5.85 38.49
CA ASP A 34 -25.91 5.63 39.81
C ASP A 34 -24.89 4.81 40.62
N THR A 35 -24.13 5.43 41.54
CA THR A 35 -24.44 5.76 42.95
C THR A 35 -24.37 4.56 43.91
N SER A 36 -23.40 4.58 44.83
CA SER A 36 -23.68 4.80 46.27
C SER A 36 -22.40 4.80 47.12
N SER A 37 -22.46 5.67 48.12
CA SER A 37 -21.43 6.19 49.01
C SER A 37 -21.41 5.49 50.38
N SER A 38 -20.28 5.55 51.08
CA SER A 38 -20.28 6.05 52.46
C SER A 38 -18.87 6.43 52.94
N ASN A 39 -18.73 7.70 53.33
CA ASN A 39 -17.61 8.30 54.07
C ASN A 39 -17.37 7.66 55.44
N LYS A 40 -16.12 7.77 55.93
CA LYS A 40 -15.85 8.34 57.25
C LYS A 40 -14.48 9.02 57.30
N ASP A 41 -14.51 10.28 57.72
CA ASP A 41 -13.39 11.16 58.03
C ASP A 41 -12.47 10.61 59.12
N SER A 42 -11.18 10.93 59.04
CA SER A 42 -10.52 11.70 60.11
C SER A 42 -9.18 12.26 59.66
N THR A 43 -9.12 13.59 59.73
CA THR A 43 -8.01 14.55 59.65
C THR A 43 -6.75 14.15 60.44
N THR A 44 -5.56 14.40 59.89
CA THR A 44 -4.69 15.51 60.31
C THR A 44 -3.44 15.66 59.44
N SER A 45 -3.11 16.94 59.25
CA SER A 45 -2.04 17.60 58.50
C SER A 45 -0.64 17.50 59.14
N ILE A 46 0.43 17.57 58.35
CA ILE A 46 1.35 18.72 58.18
C ILE A 46 2.62 18.28 57.43
N ASP A 47 2.95 19.12 56.46
CA ASP A 47 4.14 19.37 55.65
C ASP A 47 5.56 18.88 56.05
N LYS A 48 6.30 18.60 54.96
CA LYS A 48 7.63 19.13 54.57
C LYS A 48 8.92 18.33 54.78
N GLU A 49 9.67 18.34 53.67
CA GLU A 49 11.13 18.48 53.48
C GLU A 49 11.99 17.23 53.23
N SER A 50 12.36 17.08 51.94
CA SER A 50 13.72 16.95 51.38
C SER A 50 14.87 16.56 52.33
N SER A 51 15.61 15.49 52.00
CA SER A 51 16.98 15.60 51.47
C SER A 51 17.65 14.23 51.22
N SER A 52 18.54 14.26 50.25
CA SER A 52 19.54 13.29 49.80
C SER A 52 20.51 12.76 50.87
N SER A 53 21.07 11.55 50.66
CA SER A 53 22.53 11.32 50.53
C SER A 53 22.92 9.83 50.36
N ASN A 54 23.89 9.59 49.46
CA ASN A 54 24.75 8.40 49.32
C ASN A 54 25.50 8.11 50.65
N THR A 55 26.11 6.96 50.96
CA THR A 55 27.04 6.06 50.24
C THR A 55 27.34 4.89 51.20
N ILE A 56 27.83 3.73 50.73
CA ILE A 56 29.08 3.09 51.22
C ILE A 56 29.35 1.81 50.41
N THR A 57 30.55 1.78 49.83
CA THR A 57 31.21 0.64 49.19
C THR A 57 32.01 -0.14 50.23
N THR A 58 32.06 -1.48 50.15
CA THR A 58 33.19 -2.27 50.68
C THR A 58 33.46 -3.48 49.79
N THR A 59 34.69 -3.58 49.32
CA THR A 59 35.31 -4.69 48.60
C THR A 59 35.86 -5.74 49.56
N SER A 60 35.82 -7.01 49.17
CA SER A 60 36.78 -8.05 49.61
C SER A 60 36.83 -9.16 48.57
N GLU A 61 38.02 -9.42 48.03
CA GLU A 61 38.35 -10.52 47.12
C GLU A 61 38.46 -11.86 47.86
N SER A 62 38.09 -12.95 47.19
CA SER A 62 38.70 -14.26 47.40
C SER A 62 38.61 -15.08 46.11
N THR A 63 39.76 -15.58 45.68
CA THR A 63 39.97 -16.41 44.50
C THR A 63 39.73 -17.89 44.81
N THR A 64 39.06 -18.60 43.90
CA THR A 64 39.36 -20.01 43.60
C THR A 64 38.83 -20.34 42.21
N SER A 65 39.72 -20.92 41.42
CA SER A 65 39.57 -21.37 40.04
C SER A 65 38.72 -22.63 39.95
N ASP A 66 37.71 -22.62 39.08
CA ASP A 66 37.27 -23.83 38.39
C ASP A 66 37.11 -23.49 36.90
N GLU A 67 37.94 -24.14 36.09
CA GLU A 67 37.79 -24.20 34.64
C GLU A 67 36.44 -24.83 34.32
N THR A 68 35.49 -24.04 33.83
CA THR A 68 34.38 -24.57 33.05
C THR A 68 34.36 -23.81 31.73
N THR A 69 34.68 -24.55 30.67
CA THR A 69 34.53 -24.21 29.25
C THR A 69 33.46 -23.14 29.02
N SER A 70 33.94 -21.94 28.69
CA SER A 70 33.22 -20.92 27.94
C SER A 70 32.68 -21.55 26.66
N SER A 71 31.46 -22.09 26.70
CA SER A 71 30.67 -22.25 25.49
C SER A 71 30.45 -20.84 24.96
N GLU A 72 31.11 -20.51 23.84
CA GLU A 72 30.73 -19.37 23.03
C GLU A 72 29.24 -19.57 22.66
N GLN A 73 28.37 -18.95 23.45
CA GLN A 73 26.97 -18.81 23.10
C GLN A 73 26.98 -17.85 21.91
N SER A 74 26.90 -18.40 20.70
CA SER A 74 26.73 -17.58 19.51
C SER A 74 25.45 -16.78 19.72
N SER A 75 25.58 -15.48 19.97
CA SER A 75 24.42 -14.60 20.04
C SER A 75 23.69 -14.70 18.71
N ILE A 76 22.43 -15.12 18.75
CA ILE A 76 21.59 -15.25 17.56
C ILE A 76 21.50 -13.88 16.90
N ASN A 77 21.93 -13.80 15.65
CA ASN A 77 21.82 -12.59 14.84
C ASN A 77 20.42 -12.55 14.22
N LYS A 78 19.49 -11.87 14.89
CA LYS A 78 18.08 -11.79 14.46
C LYS A 78 17.98 -11.19 13.06
N GLU A 79 18.69 -10.10 12.80
CA GLU A 79 18.65 -9.36 11.53
C GLU A 79 19.06 -10.23 10.35
N GLU A 80 20.06 -11.10 10.54
CA GLU A 80 20.51 -12.06 9.51
C GLU A 80 19.46 -13.16 9.25
N LEU A 81 18.79 -13.65 10.29
CA LEU A 81 17.76 -14.69 10.15
C LEU A 81 16.53 -14.20 9.37
N ILE A 82 16.15 -12.93 9.56
CA ILE A 82 14.93 -12.36 8.99
C ILE A 82 15.14 -11.56 7.70
N GLN A 83 16.38 -11.47 7.19
CA GLN A 83 16.75 -10.60 6.06
C GLN A 83 15.80 -10.71 4.84
N ASP A 84 15.31 -11.92 4.53
CA ASP A 84 14.43 -12.16 3.38
C ASP A 84 12.95 -12.38 3.79
N TYR A 85 12.58 -11.99 5.01
CA TYR A 85 11.22 -12.11 5.53
C TYR A 85 10.56 -10.73 5.58
N HIS A 86 9.84 -10.42 4.50
CA HIS A 86 9.26 -9.10 4.26
C HIS A 86 8.06 -8.79 5.17
N LEU A 87 7.28 -9.79 5.55
CA LEU A 87 6.06 -9.59 6.32
C LEU A 87 6.32 -9.77 7.82
N HIS A 88 6.03 -8.77 8.63
CA HIS A 88 6.08 -8.82 10.09
C HIS A 88 4.70 -8.47 10.65
N PHE A 89 4.01 -9.42 11.29
CA PHE A 89 2.57 -9.30 11.56
C PHE A 89 2.16 -9.58 13.02
N SER A 90 3.14 -9.85 13.89
CA SER A 90 2.94 -9.91 15.33
C SER A 90 4.18 -9.29 15.96
N ASP A 91 4.16 -7.97 16.18
CA ASP A 91 5.26 -7.26 16.86
C ASP A 91 4.84 -7.03 18.31
N PRO A 92 5.52 -7.63 19.31
CA PRO A 92 5.19 -7.45 20.72
C PRO A 92 5.16 -5.99 21.19
N LYS A 93 5.84 -5.08 20.47
CA LYS A 93 5.84 -3.63 20.77
C LYS A 93 4.62 -2.91 20.22
N LEU A 94 3.91 -3.50 19.26
CA LEU A 94 2.82 -2.86 18.54
C LEU A 94 1.47 -3.50 18.83
N ILE A 95 1.42 -4.76 19.26
CA ILE A 95 0.18 -5.49 19.57
C ILE A 95 -0.39 -5.17 20.96
N ASN A 96 -1.70 -5.31 21.10
CA ASN A 96 -2.46 -4.98 22.32
C ASN A 96 -2.23 -5.97 23.48
N VAL A 97 -1.71 -7.16 23.20
CA VAL A 97 -1.35 -8.17 24.20
C VAL A 97 0.12 -8.09 24.64
N GLY A 98 0.91 -7.19 24.04
CA GLY A 98 2.30 -6.93 24.40
C GLY A 98 3.20 -8.17 24.31
N GLU A 99 3.91 -8.48 25.40
CA GLU A 99 4.84 -9.62 25.52
C GLU A 99 4.20 -11.01 25.36
N GLN A 100 2.87 -11.11 25.18
CA GLN A 100 2.17 -12.38 24.95
C GLN A 100 2.13 -12.80 23.49
N GLY A 101 2.29 -11.88 22.53
CA GLY A 101 2.41 -12.28 21.13
C GLY A 101 3.85 -12.63 20.79
N ASP A 102 4.01 -13.48 19.79
CA ASP A 102 5.31 -13.85 19.26
C ASP A 102 5.78 -12.81 18.24
N ASP A 103 7.07 -12.51 18.19
CA ASP A 103 7.69 -11.62 17.21
C ASP A 103 7.89 -12.35 15.87
N ILE A 104 6.84 -12.40 15.02
CA ILE A 104 6.78 -13.31 13.85
C ILE A 104 6.99 -12.60 12.51
N TYR A 105 7.97 -13.12 11.75
CA TYR A 105 8.26 -12.75 10.37
C TYR A 105 7.88 -13.87 9.41
N LEU A 106 7.44 -13.50 8.20
CA LEU A 106 6.98 -14.42 7.17
C LEU A 106 7.54 -14.06 5.79
N LYS A 107 7.86 -15.12 5.03
CA LYS A 107 8.02 -15.05 3.57
C LYS A 107 7.21 -16.14 2.87
N ALA A 108 6.86 -15.85 1.62
CA ALA A 108 6.13 -16.78 0.76
C ALA A 108 6.96 -17.04 -0.50
N ASN A 109 7.09 -18.30 -0.91
CA ASN A 109 7.84 -18.71 -2.10
C ASN A 109 7.01 -19.69 -2.94
N PHE A 110 6.98 -19.48 -4.26
CA PHE A 110 6.33 -20.42 -5.17
C PHE A 110 7.18 -21.68 -5.38
N GLN A 111 6.51 -22.82 -5.43
CA GLN A 111 7.05 -24.13 -5.77
C GLN A 111 6.12 -24.79 -6.79
N ASP A 112 6.60 -25.85 -7.47
CA ASP A 112 5.83 -26.51 -8.54
C ASP A 112 4.46 -27.03 -8.04
N GLU A 113 4.43 -27.57 -6.83
CA GLU A 113 3.24 -28.14 -6.19
C GLU A 113 2.42 -27.16 -5.34
N GLY A 114 2.90 -25.95 -5.08
CA GLY A 114 2.18 -25.03 -4.20
C GLY A 114 2.94 -23.77 -3.77
N LEU A 115 2.35 -23.07 -2.80
CA LEU A 115 2.92 -21.90 -2.15
C LEU A 115 3.56 -22.30 -0.82
N LEU A 116 4.89 -22.22 -0.72
CA LEU A 116 5.58 -22.45 0.55
C LEU A 116 5.55 -21.17 1.39
N ILE A 117 4.86 -21.25 2.52
CA ILE A 117 4.93 -20.25 3.58
C ILE A 117 6.01 -20.67 4.58
N SER A 118 6.92 -19.75 4.86
CA SER A 118 7.96 -19.92 5.88
C SER A 118 7.87 -18.80 6.90
N MET A 119 7.92 -19.16 8.17
CA MET A 119 7.89 -18.24 9.29
C MET A 119 9.08 -18.46 10.21
N ILE A 120 9.58 -17.36 10.76
CA ILE A 120 10.51 -17.32 11.90
C ILE A 120 9.84 -16.49 12.98
N GLY A 121 9.73 -17.02 14.19
CA GLY A 121 9.19 -16.31 15.33
C GLY A 121 10.14 -16.31 16.52
N PHE A 122 10.13 -15.21 17.29
CA PHE A 122 10.85 -15.10 18.55
C PHE A 122 9.83 -14.97 19.68
N GLY A 123 9.87 -15.92 20.60
CA GLY A 123 8.83 -16.09 21.61
C GLY A 123 8.53 -17.57 21.84
N ASP A 124 7.47 -17.82 22.58
CA ASP A 124 7.03 -19.16 22.98
C ASP A 124 5.68 -19.47 22.30
N PHE A 125 5.71 -19.84 21.02
CA PHE A 125 4.50 -20.26 20.32
C PHE A 125 3.89 -21.47 21.05
N ILE A 126 2.75 -21.31 21.71
CA ILE A 126 2.12 -22.37 22.51
C ILE A 126 1.10 -23.18 21.71
N ASP A 127 0.60 -24.29 22.27
CA ASP A 127 -0.26 -25.21 21.51
C ASP A 127 -1.65 -24.66 21.18
N SER A 128 -2.10 -23.64 21.93
CA SER A 128 -3.35 -22.93 21.67
C SER A 128 -3.21 -21.78 20.67
N GLU A 129 -1.98 -21.44 20.28
CA GLU A 129 -1.70 -20.43 19.29
C GLU A 129 -1.73 -21.01 17.87
N TYR A 130 -2.12 -20.14 16.94
CA TYR A 130 -2.16 -20.45 15.52
C TYR A 130 -2.10 -19.16 14.72
N ILE A 131 -1.61 -19.29 13.51
CA ILE A 131 -1.56 -18.22 12.53
C ILE A 131 -2.75 -18.39 11.60
N LYS A 132 -3.51 -17.31 11.46
CA LYS A 132 -4.54 -17.20 10.44
C LYS A 132 -3.92 -16.57 9.19
N ILE A 133 -4.07 -17.25 8.05
CA ILE A 133 -3.66 -16.74 6.75
C ILE A 133 -4.88 -16.61 5.86
N ILE A 134 -4.99 -15.53 5.10
CA ILE A 134 -6.00 -15.39 4.05
C ILE A 134 -5.26 -15.17 2.74
N ILE A 135 -5.50 -16.03 1.74
CA ILE A 135 -5.00 -15.83 0.38
C ILE A 135 -6.13 -15.24 -0.46
N HIS A 136 -5.85 -14.09 -1.04
CA HIS A 136 -6.75 -13.33 -1.89
C HIS A 136 -6.29 -13.40 -3.35
N THR A 137 -7.16 -13.87 -4.22
CA THR A 137 -6.90 -14.05 -5.66
C THR A 137 -7.87 -13.26 -6.55
N SER A 138 -8.87 -12.60 -5.95
CA SER A 138 -9.85 -11.80 -6.67
C SER A 138 -9.24 -10.47 -7.13
N GLU A 139 -9.76 -9.94 -8.23
CA GLU A 139 -9.43 -8.57 -8.70
C GLU A 139 -10.16 -7.50 -7.86
N ASN A 140 -11.20 -7.91 -7.12
CA ASN A 140 -12.02 -7.02 -6.31
C ASN A 140 -11.64 -7.10 -4.83
N ASN A 141 -11.26 -5.97 -4.26
CA ASN A 141 -11.02 -5.86 -2.82
C ASN A 141 -12.34 -5.65 -2.05
N SER A 142 -12.45 -6.28 -0.90
CA SER A 142 -13.42 -5.93 0.14
C SER A 142 -12.83 -4.93 1.13
N SER A 143 -13.70 -4.23 1.85
CA SER A 143 -13.33 -3.27 2.89
C SER A 143 -13.94 -3.64 4.25
N GLY A 144 -13.28 -3.18 5.32
CA GLY A 144 -13.58 -3.65 6.68
C GLY A 144 -13.38 -5.16 6.80
N TRP A 145 -13.83 -5.79 7.89
CA TRP A 145 -13.61 -7.23 8.14
C TRP A 145 -14.40 -8.18 7.21
N ASN A 146 -14.64 -7.78 5.97
CA ASN A 146 -15.18 -8.57 4.88
C ASN A 146 -14.04 -9.17 4.05
N ILE A 147 -14.29 -10.34 3.49
CA ILE A 147 -13.42 -11.04 2.55
C ILE A 147 -14.26 -11.53 1.37
N GLN A 148 -13.62 -11.89 0.26
CA GLN A 148 -14.32 -12.43 -0.89
C GLN A 148 -14.63 -13.91 -0.71
N SER A 149 -15.72 -14.37 -1.32
CA SER A 149 -16.11 -15.78 -1.26
C SER A 149 -15.11 -16.72 -1.92
N ASP A 150 -14.32 -16.23 -2.87
CA ASP A 150 -13.24 -16.96 -3.53
C ASP A 150 -11.89 -16.85 -2.82
N ASP A 151 -11.81 -16.09 -1.71
CA ASP A 151 -10.66 -16.17 -0.83
C ASP A 151 -10.64 -17.49 -0.08
N VAL A 152 -9.44 -17.94 0.28
CA VAL A 152 -9.24 -19.09 1.16
C VAL A 152 -8.62 -18.62 2.46
N THR A 153 -9.19 -19.05 3.58
CA THR A 153 -8.69 -18.79 4.92
C THR A 153 -8.12 -20.08 5.51
N PHE A 154 -6.87 -20.03 5.95
CA PHE A 154 -6.15 -21.08 6.64
C PHE A 154 -5.98 -20.75 8.12
N LEU A 155 -6.07 -21.77 8.98
CA LEU A 155 -5.59 -21.72 10.36
C LEU A 155 -4.47 -22.74 10.49
N ILE A 156 -3.29 -22.30 10.95
CA ILE A 156 -2.06 -23.09 10.97
C ILE A 156 -1.46 -23.03 12.38
N ASN A 157 -1.32 -24.16 13.04
CA ASN A 157 -0.57 -24.26 14.29
C ASN A 157 0.66 -25.17 14.13
N LYS A 158 1.28 -25.60 15.23
CA LYS A 158 2.45 -26.48 15.22
C LYS A 158 2.24 -27.83 14.51
N ASN A 159 1.03 -28.39 14.60
CA ASN A 159 0.77 -29.81 14.31
C ASN A 159 -0.34 -30.06 13.28
N LYS A 160 -1.13 -29.05 12.94
CA LYS A 160 -2.22 -29.14 11.97
C LYS A 160 -2.45 -27.82 11.24
N ALA A 161 -2.98 -27.95 10.04
CA ALA A 161 -3.52 -26.84 9.27
C ALA A 161 -4.87 -27.25 8.71
N ASN A 162 -5.85 -26.34 8.83
CA ASN A 162 -7.17 -26.48 8.23
C ASN A 162 -7.48 -25.23 7.41
N TYR A 163 -8.40 -25.36 6.46
CA TYR A 163 -8.83 -24.25 5.64
C TYR A 163 -10.33 -24.22 5.40
N LYS A 164 -10.81 -23.04 5.00
CA LYS A 164 -12.19 -22.79 4.61
C LYS A 164 -12.26 -21.80 3.47
N THR A 165 -13.20 -22.03 2.56
CA THR A 165 -13.54 -21.17 1.42
C THR A 165 -15.02 -20.78 1.50
N ASN A 166 -15.49 -19.95 0.57
CA ASN A 166 -16.91 -19.53 0.49
C ASN A 166 -17.42 -18.86 1.78
N ILE A 167 -16.56 -18.10 2.46
CA ILE A 167 -16.92 -17.23 3.57
C ILE A 167 -16.73 -15.79 3.15
N THR A 168 -17.50 -14.86 3.73
CA THR A 168 -17.48 -13.45 3.33
C THR A 168 -17.14 -12.50 4.48
N LYS A 169 -17.00 -13.02 5.71
CA LYS A 169 -16.52 -12.26 6.85
C LYS A 169 -15.26 -12.90 7.39
N PHE A 170 -14.31 -12.06 7.78
CA PHE A 170 -13.11 -12.47 8.47
C PHE A 170 -13.43 -13.33 9.69
N TRP A 171 -14.41 -12.92 10.50
CA TRP A 171 -14.74 -13.58 11.78
C TRP A 171 -15.50 -14.92 11.63
N ASP A 172 -15.93 -15.31 10.43
CA ASP A 172 -16.66 -16.56 10.20
C ASP A 172 -15.78 -17.82 10.34
N TYR A 173 -14.46 -17.63 10.39
CA TYR A 173 -13.49 -18.70 10.60
C TYR A 173 -12.31 -18.23 11.44
N VAL A 174 -12.43 -18.38 12.76
CA VAL A 174 -11.39 -17.97 13.72
C VAL A 174 -10.86 -19.09 14.58
N ASN A 175 -11.58 -20.20 14.77
CA ASN A 175 -11.11 -21.33 15.56
C ASN A 175 -11.15 -22.61 14.74
N PHE A 176 -10.25 -23.55 15.05
CA PHE A 176 -10.33 -24.90 14.48
C PHE A 176 -11.66 -25.56 14.85
N GLY A 177 -12.38 -26.04 13.83
CA GLY A 177 -13.62 -26.79 13.97
C GLY A 177 -13.66 -28.02 13.05
N ASN A 178 -14.85 -28.36 12.56
CA ASN A 178 -15.06 -29.44 11.59
C ASN A 178 -14.80 -28.93 10.16
N ASP A 179 -13.58 -28.48 9.91
CA ASP A 179 -13.18 -27.89 8.62
C ASP A 179 -12.32 -28.86 7.80
N SER A 180 -12.07 -28.50 6.55
CA SER A 180 -11.18 -29.25 5.68
C SER A 180 -9.75 -29.19 6.20
N SER A 181 -9.13 -30.34 6.44
CA SER A 181 -7.69 -30.39 6.68
C SER A 181 -6.94 -30.08 5.40
N CYS A 182 -5.83 -29.36 5.53
CA CYS A 182 -4.90 -29.16 4.43
C CYS A 182 -4.24 -30.50 4.07
N LYS A 183 -3.84 -30.65 2.80
CA LYS A 183 -3.14 -31.84 2.28
C LYS A 183 -1.76 -32.01 2.90
N ASN A 184 -1.07 -30.89 3.12
CA ASN A 184 0.23 -30.87 3.77
C ASN A 184 0.06 -30.54 5.25
N THR A 185 0.99 -31.01 6.09
CA THR A 185 1.02 -30.68 7.51
C THR A 185 2.10 -29.64 7.78
N PRO A 186 1.90 -28.74 8.76
CA PRO A 186 2.94 -27.81 9.17
C PRO A 186 4.17 -28.54 9.69
N LYS A 187 5.34 -27.94 9.47
CA LYS A 187 6.62 -28.39 10.04
C LYS A 187 7.12 -27.31 10.99
N PHE A 188 6.92 -27.56 12.29
CA PHE A 188 7.38 -26.70 13.36
C PHE A 188 8.72 -27.22 13.91
N THR A 189 9.64 -26.32 14.25
CA THR A 189 10.88 -26.66 14.96
C THR A 189 11.22 -25.55 15.94
N GLN A 190 11.30 -25.92 17.23
CA GLN A 190 11.85 -25.07 18.27
C GLN A 190 13.38 -25.13 18.23
N LEU A 191 14.01 -23.97 18.22
CA LEU A 191 15.46 -23.80 18.29
C LEU A 191 15.79 -22.97 19.53
N ASP A 192 17.07 -22.87 19.86
CA ASP A 192 17.50 -21.99 20.95
C ASP A 192 17.18 -20.53 20.56
N GLY A 193 16.37 -19.85 21.37
CA GLY A 193 15.99 -18.43 21.19
C GLY A 193 14.99 -18.08 20.09
N TYR A 194 14.54 -19.02 19.25
CA TYR A 194 13.52 -18.78 18.21
C TYR A 194 12.87 -20.08 17.73
N PHE A 195 11.81 -19.97 16.94
CA PHE A 195 11.19 -21.11 16.26
C PHE A 195 11.05 -20.89 14.76
N THR A 196 10.87 -21.99 14.03
CA THR A 196 10.50 -21.97 12.62
C THR A 196 9.19 -22.74 12.41
N LEU A 197 8.36 -22.24 11.51
CA LEU A 197 7.15 -22.92 11.05
C LEU A 197 7.08 -22.83 9.53
N THR A 198 6.99 -23.96 8.86
CA THR A 198 6.80 -24.00 7.39
C THR A 198 5.56 -24.77 7.01
N MET A 199 4.87 -24.31 5.98
CA MET A 199 3.65 -24.93 5.46
C MET A 199 3.62 -24.77 3.94
N LEU A 200 3.50 -25.88 3.22
CA LEU A 200 3.25 -25.88 1.78
C LEU A 200 1.74 -25.90 1.54
N ILE A 201 1.19 -24.80 1.03
CA ILE A 201 -0.22 -24.72 0.64
C ILE A 201 -0.35 -25.25 -0.80
N ASP A 202 -1.15 -26.29 -1.00
CA ASP A 202 -1.34 -26.88 -2.33
C ASP A 202 -2.20 -25.96 -3.19
N TYR A 203 -1.82 -25.71 -4.45
CA TYR A 203 -2.55 -24.79 -5.33
C TYR A 203 -4.02 -25.17 -5.53
N THR A 204 -4.38 -26.45 -5.41
CA THR A 204 -5.77 -26.90 -5.50
C THR A 204 -6.63 -26.50 -4.29
N GLU A 205 -6.00 -26.06 -3.20
CA GLU A 205 -6.66 -25.52 -2.00
C GLU A 205 -6.96 -24.02 -2.14
N ILE A 206 -6.40 -23.35 -3.16
CA ILE A 206 -6.56 -21.92 -3.43
C ILE A 206 -7.55 -21.75 -4.59
N PRO A 207 -8.80 -21.31 -4.34
CA PRO A 207 -9.77 -21.08 -5.41
C PRO A 207 -9.26 -20.06 -6.43
N ASN A 208 -9.55 -20.31 -7.71
CA ASN A 208 -9.21 -19.43 -8.82
C ASN A 208 -7.72 -19.07 -8.94
N TYR A 209 -6.82 -19.83 -8.30
CA TYR A 209 -5.38 -19.61 -8.44
C TYR A 209 -4.96 -19.70 -9.91
N ASP A 210 -4.22 -18.69 -10.34
CA ASP A 210 -3.61 -18.60 -11.65
C ASP A 210 -2.25 -17.92 -11.48
N LYS A 211 -1.20 -18.51 -12.05
CA LYS A 211 0.19 -17.99 -12.01
C LYS A 211 0.38 -16.62 -12.69
N HIS A 212 -0.64 -16.17 -13.43
CA HIS A 212 -0.66 -14.90 -14.13
C HIS A 212 -1.48 -13.82 -13.43
N LYS A 213 -2.23 -14.17 -12.38
CA LYS A 213 -3.07 -13.21 -11.65
C LYS A 213 -2.35 -12.62 -10.45
N LYS A 214 -2.89 -11.54 -9.89
CA LYS A 214 -2.42 -11.05 -8.60
C LYS A 214 -2.78 -12.07 -7.51
N VAL A 215 -1.87 -12.29 -6.58
CA VAL A 215 -2.13 -13.02 -5.34
C VAL A 215 -1.60 -12.17 -4.20
N SER A 216 -2.45 -11.87 -3.23
CA SER A 216 -2.07 -11.19 -2.00
C SER A 216 -2.46 -12.02 -0.79
N MET A 217 -1.88 -11.69 0.35
CA MET A 217 -1.97 -12.48 1.55
C MET A 217 -2.05 -11.60 2.80
N PHE A 218 -2.91 -12.00 3.71
CA PHE A 218 -2.96 -11.51 5.08
C PHE A 218 -2.45 -12.60 6.02
N ALA A 219 -1.76 -12.20 7.10
CA ALA A 219 -1.39 -13.08 8.19
C ALA A 219 -1.62 -12.38 9.54
N MET A 220 -2.04 -13.14 10.54
CA MET A 220 -2.18 -12.65 11.91
C MET A 220 -2.11 -13.79 12.92
N GLU A 221 -1.51 -13.52 14.06
CA GLU A 221 -1.45 -14.45 15.19
C GLU A 221 -2.74 -14.43 16.01
N PHE A 222 -3.12 -15.61 16.50
CA PHE A 222 -4.26 -15.81 17.37
C PHE A 222 -3.94 -16.79 18.50
N ASN A 223 -4.62 -16.62 19.62
CA ASN A 223 -4.67 -17.58 20.71
C ASN A 223 -6.12 -17.85 21.13
N ASN A 224 -6.58 -19.10 20.97
CA ASN A 224 -7.96 -19.51 21.33
C ASN A 224 -9.08 -18.58 20.78
N GLY A 225 -8.93 -18.08 19.55
CA GLY A 225 -9.92 -17.20 18.92
C GLY A 225 -9.72 -15.71 19.21
N VAL A 226 -8.79 -15.36 20.10
CA VAL A 226 -8.39 -13.97 20.36
C VAL A 226 -7.31 -13.59 19.37
N ILE A 227 -7.55 -12.51 18.64
CA ILE A 227 -6.56 -11.91 17.73
C ILE A 227 -5.50 -11.17 18.54
N TYR A 228 -4.25 -11.25 18.14
CA TYR A 228 -3.18 -10.40 18.65
C TYR A 228 -2.97 -9.22 17.71
N ASP A 229 -3.91 -8.26 17.72
CA ASP A 229 -3.90 -7.11 16.82
C ASP A 229 -3.19 -5.88 17.41
N GLY A 230 -2.85 -4.92 16.54
CA GLY A 230 -2.15 -3.69 16.89
C GLY A 230 -2.92 -2.78 17.86
N ILE A 231 -2.23 -2.14 18.80
CA ILE A 231 -2.74 -1.03 19.63
C ILE A 231 -3.22 0.11 18.73
N ASP A 232 -2.37 0.49 17.76
CA ASP A 232 -2.83 1.18 16.56
C ASP A 232 -3.05 0.10 15.50
N TYR A 233 -4.31 -0.05 15.12
CA TYR A 233 -4.75 -1.10 14.23
C TYR A 233 -4.05 -1.06 12.86
N ASN A 234 -3.60 0.12 12.41
CA ASN A 234 -2.85 0.26 11.16
C ASN A 234 -1.44 -0.37 11.23
N ASN A 235 -0.92 -0.64 12.42
CA ASN A 235 0.41 -1.23 12.63
C ASN A 235 0.35 -2.74 12.89
N GLY A 236 -0.80 -3.39 12.66
CA GLY A 236 -0.94 -4.83 12.84
C GLY A 236 -0.19 -5.66 11.79
N MET A 237 0.27 -5.06 10.69
CA MET A 237 1.03 -5.74 9.65
C MET A 237 2.03 -4.78 9.00
N LEU A 238 3.30 -5.10 9.12
CA LEU A 238 4.42 -4.35 8.55
C LEU A 238 4.99 -5.10 7.35
N ILE A 239 5.25 -4.40 6.26
CA ILE A 239 5.96 -4.91 5.09
C ILE A 239 7.25 -4.12 4.99
N ASP A 240 8.39 -4.83 5.05
CA ASP A 240 9.73 -4.23 5.09
C ASP A 240 9.88 -3.16 6.19
N GLY A 241 9.23 -3.40 7.34
CA GLY A 241 9.24 -2.49 8.50
C GLY A 241 8.29 -1.30 8.41
N ILE A 242 7.48 -1.20 7.35
CA ILE A 242 6.53 -0.09 7.13
C ILE A 242 5.10 -0.60 7.27
N SER A 243 4.26 0.15 8.00
CA SER A 243 2.82 -0.13 8.06
C SER A 243 2.17 0.03 6.69
N HIS A 244 1.39 -0.96 6.28
CA HIS A 244 0.63 -0.95 5.03
C HIS A 244 -0.86 -0.60 5.20
N GLY A 245 -1.21 0.02 6.33
CA GLY A 245 -2.55 0.52 6.63
C GLY A 245 -3.44 -0.50 7.33
N ASP A 246 -4.75 -0.29 7.20
CA ASP A 246 -5.80 -1.04 7.89
C ASP A 246 -5.84 -2.52 7.43
N PRO A 247 -5.51 -3.50 8.30
CA PRO A 247 -5.53 -4.92 7.94
C PRO A 247 -6.91 -5.52 7.67
N ALA A 248 -7.99 -4.79 7.97
CA ALA A 248 -9.34 -5.12 7.54
C ALA A 248 -9.54 -4.76 6.06
N SER A 249 -8.75 -3.85 5.48
CA SER A 249 -8.82 -3.58 4.04
C SER A 249 -7.95 -4.57 3.24
N GLN A 250 -8.55 -5.28 2.28
CA GLN A 250 -7.79 -6.23 1.44
C GLN A 250 -6.73 -5.56 0.56
N THR A 251 -6.88 -4.25 0.32
CA THR A 251 -5.87 -3.43 -0.36
C THR A 251 -4.53 -3.38 0.40
N SER A 252 -4.55 -3.62 1.71
CA SER A 252 -3.38 -3.59 2.58
C SER A 252 -2.65 -4.93 2.67
N TYR A 253 -3.18 -5.98 2.03
CA TYR A 253 -2.58 -7.32 2.09
C TYR A 253 -1.22 -7.36 1.39
N TYR A 254 -0.32 -8.20 1.89
CA TYR A 254 1.01 -8.42 1.33
C TYR A 254 0.90 -9.08 -0.05
N VAL A 255 1.37 -8.41 -1.10
CA VAL A 255 1.32 -8.93 -2.46
C VAL A 255 2.46 -9.93 -2.66
N ILE A 256 2.10 -11.21 -2.86
CA ILE A 256 3.05 -12.31 -3.03
C ILE A 256 3.23 -12.71 -4.50
N GLN A 257 2.23 -12.45 -5.35
CA GLN A 257 2.31 -12.60 -6.81
C GLN A 257 1.79 -11.31 -7.44
N GLU A 258 2.60 -10.64 -8.23
CA GLU A 258 2.10 -9.61 -9.13
C GLU A 258 1.43 -10.27 -10.35
N LYS A 259 0.45 -9.58 -10.92
CA LYS A 259 -0.17 -10.00 -12.18
C LYS A 259 0.92 -10.07 -13.27
N SER A 260 1.26 -11.27 -13.72
CA SER A 260 2.23 -11.47 -14.79
C SER A 260 1.50 -11.52 -16.13
N LEU A 261 2.00 -10.77 -17.11
CA LEU A 261 1.44 -10.79 -18.45
C LEU A 261 1.55 -12.20 -19.06
N PRO A 262 0.53 -12.70 -19.78
CA PRO A 262 0.66 -13.85 -20.67
C PRO A 262 1.81 -13.68 -21.67
N SER A 263 2.41 -14.77 -22.17
CA SER A 263 3.61 -14.71 -23.02
C SER A 263 3.42 -13.92 -24.32
N ASP A 264 2.24 -13.94 -24.93
CA ASP A 264 1.92 -13.13 -26.10
C ASP A 264 1.89 -11.64 -25.78
N GLN A 265 1.42 -11.27 -24.59
CA GLN A 265 1.46 -9.90 -24.08
C GLN A 265 2.87 -9.45 -23.70
N GLN A 266 3.67 -10.32 -23.07
CA GLN A 266 5.08 -10.06 -22.77
C GLN A 266 5.88 -9.74 -24.03
N GLU A 267 5.66 -10.48 -25.11
CA GLU A 267 6.33 -10.25 -26.39
C GLU A 267 5.96 -8.89 -27.01
N LEU A 268 4.71 -8.43 -26.83
CA LEU A 268 4.25 -7.12 -27.31
C LEU A 268 4.91 -5.95 -26.54
N VAL A 269 5.21 -6.14 -25.26
CA VAL A 269 5.76 -5.08 -24.39
C VAL A 269 7.25 -5.22 -24.11
N LYS A 270 7.95 -6.20 -24.70
CA LYS A 270 9.35 -6.49 -24.40
C LYS A 270 10.31 -5.30 -24.56
N ASP A 271 9.98 -4.37 -25.44
CA ASP A 271 10.78 -3.17 -25.73
C ASP A 271 10.27 -1.92 -24.97
N TYR A 272 9.24 -2.06 -24.14
CA TYR A 272 8.68 -1.00 -23.31
C TYR A 272 9.36 -1.01 -21.94
N LYS A 273 10.24 -0.02 -21.75
CA LYS A 273 11.05 0.09 -20.53
C LYS A 273 10.31 0.68 -19.35
N TYR A 274 9.22 1.40 -19.60
CA TYR A 274 8.51 2.16 -18.59
C TYR A 274 7.15 1.52 -18.36
N GLN A 275 6.72 1.46 -17.11
CA GLN A 275 5.41 0.95 -16.73
C GLN A 275 4.84 1.88 -15.67
N PHE A 276 3.55 2.20 -15.74
CA PHE A 276 2.86 3.01 -14.74
C PHE A 276 1.41 2.55 -14.60
N SER A 277 0.67 3.05 -13.59
CA SER A 277 -0.67 2.56 -13.29
C SER A 277 -0.72 1.05 -12.98
N ILE A 278 0.32 0.50 -12.33
CA ILE A 278 0.50 -0.96 -12.16
C ILE A 278 -0.67 -1.61 -11.39
N GLY A 279 -1.41 -0.83 -10.59
CA GLY A 279 -2.60 -1.27 -9.85
C GLY A 279 -3.96 -1.01 -10.54
N SER A 280 -3.99 -0.33 -11.69
CA SER A 280 -5.20 -0.07 -12.47
C SER A 280 -5.06 -0.66 -13.88
N ASP A 281 -4.89 0.18 -14.89
CA ASP A 281 -4.86 -0.17 -16.30
C ASP A 281 -3.51 -0.69 -16.75
N ASN A 282 -2.49 -0.59 -15.89
CA ASN A 282 -1.17 -1.16 -16.10
C ASN A 282 -0.59 -0.83 -17.50
N ILE A 283 -0.15 0.42 -17.65
CA ILE A 283 0.26 0.98 -18.94
C ILE A 283 1.76 0.84 -19.12
N PHE A 284 2.15 0.26 -20.24
CA PHE A 284 3.54 0.16 -20.69
C PHE A 284 3.84 1.32 -21.62
N ALA A 285 4.94 2.03 -21.35
CA ALA A 285 5.42 3.16 -22.14
C ALA A 285 6.82 2.93 -22.71
N LYS A 286 7.05 3.50 -23.89
CA LYS A 286 8.33 3.50 -24.61
C LYS A 286 8.57 4.91 -25.14
N PHE A 287 9.78 5.42 -24.88
CA PHE A 287 10.22 6.71 -25.38
C PHE A 287 11.28 6.52 -26.47
N THR A 288 11.06 7.15 -27.63
CA THR A 288 11.99 7.14 -28.76
C THR A 288 12.48 8.56 -29.03
N ARG A 289 13.77 8.81 -28.79
CA ARG A 289 14.43 10.09 -29.10
C ARG A 289 14.66 10.22 -30.61
N LYS A 290 14.04 11.20 -31.25
CA LYS A 290 14.28 11.60 -32.64
C LYS A 290 15.15 12.85 -32.68
N THR A 291 15.51 13.33 -33.88
CA THR A 291 16.39 14.48 -34.04
C THR A 291 15.84 15.77 -33.41
N SER A 292 14.54 16.01 -33.49
CA SER A 292 13.88 17.24 -33.01
C SER A 292 12.75 17.01 -32.02
N SER A 293 12.49 15.75 -31.65
CA SER A 293 11.30 15.37 -30.90
C SER A 293 11.51 14.11 -30.07
N LEU A 294 10.60 13.90 -29.12
CA LEU A 294 10.45 12.70 -28.32
C LEU A 294 9.12 12.04 -28.65
N LEU A 295 9.15 10.81 -29.14
CA LEU A 295 7.95 10.01 -29.35
C LEU A 295 7.66 9.18 -28.10
N LEU A 296 6.47 9.37 -27.52
CA LEU A 296 5.91 8.52 -26.48
C LEU A 296 4.93 7.54 -27.12
N GLU A 297 5.19 6.25 -26.95
CA GLU A 297 4.31 5.15 -27.35
C GLU A 297 3.84 4.41 -26.10
N MET A 298 2.55 4.10 -26.03
CA MET A 298 1.91 3.45 -24.89
C MET A 298 1.03 2.29 -25.36
N ILE A 299 0.97 1.25 -24.53
CA ILE A 299 0.11 0.07 -24.72
C ILE A 299 -0.41 -0.39 -23.36
N SER A 300 -1.67 -0.79 -23.31
CA SER A 300 -2.24 -1.51 -22.15
C SER A 300 -3.30 -2.50 -22.61
N PHE A 301 -3.43 -3.58 -21.83
CA PHE A 301 -4.38 -4.67 -22.02
C PHE A 301 -5.70 -4.44 -21.27
N SER A 302 -5.86 -3.27 -20.66
CA SER A 302 -7.09 -2.77 -20.05
C SER A 302 -7.81 -1.80 -20.97
N THR A 303 -9.00 -1.34 -20.57
CA THR A 303 -9.74 -0.29 -21.28
C THR A 303 -9.24 1.08 -20.88
N PHE A 304 -9.08 1.98 -21.84
CA PHE A 304 -8.87 3.40 -21.55
C PHE A 304 -10.21 4.10 -21.73
N ASP A 305 -10.84 4.61 -20.67
CA ASP A 305 -12.17 5.20 -20.80
C ASP A 305 -12.14 6.57 -21.49
N LYS A 306 -13.31 7.07 -21.85
CA LYS A 306 -13.42 8.34 -22.59
C LYS A 306 -12.91 9.53 -21.78
N ASP A 307 -13.13 9.49 -20.47
CA ASP A 307 -12.83 10.60 -19.56
C ASP A 307 -11.47 10.42 -18.87
N ASP A 308 -10.79 9.30 -19.12
CA ASP A 308 -9.44 9.04 -18.62
C ASP A 308 -8.42 9.89 -19.38
N TYR A 309 -7.35 10.25 -18.67
CA TYR A 309 -6.22 10.92 -19.27
C TYR A 309 -4.91 10.55 -18.59
N ILE A 310 -3.83 10.69 -19.35
CA ILE A 310 -2.48 10.46 -18.85
C ILE A 310 -1.84 11.83 -18.67
N ARG A 311 -1.39 12.11 -17.46
CA ARG A 311 -0.57 13.27 -17.17
C ARG A 311 0.90 12.91 -17.33
N PHE A 312 1.60 13.61 -18.21
CA PHE A 312 3.05 13.53 -18.35
C PHE A 312 3.68 14.83 -17.84
N VAL A 313 4.45 14.77 -16.76
CA VAL A 313 5.22 15.94 -16.30
C VAL A 313 6.68 15.75 -16.66
N VAL A 314 7.23 16.73 -17.36
CA VAL A 314 8.64 16.77 -17.76
C VAL A 314 9.38 17.73 -16.83
N HIS A 315 10.36 17.17 -16.10
CA HIS A 315 11.23 17.91 -15.21
C HIS A 315 12.56 18.20 -15.89
N THR A 316 12.92 19.49 -15.96
CA THR A 316 14.15 19.95 -16.66
C THR A 316 15.13 20.68 -15.75
N ASP A 317 14.80 20.82 -14.47
CA ASP A 317 15.62 21.50 -13.47
C ASP A 317 16.50 20.55 -12.66
N GLU A 318 17.29 21.12 -11.75
CA GLU A 318 18.00 20.33 -10.73
C GLU A 318 17.00 19.70 -9.76
N ILE A 319 17.22 18.43 -9.44
CA ILE A 319 16.43 17.71 -8.44
C ILE A 319 16.60 18.37 -7.09
N ASN A 320 15.47 18.74 -6.48
CA ASN A 320 15.46 19.34 -5.15
C ASN A 320 14.68 18.51 -4.11
N ASN A 321 14.21 17.30 -4.49
CA ASN A 321 13.51 16.34 -3.65
C ASN A 321 12.40 16.93 -2.78
N SER A 322 11.75 17.98 -3.28
CA SER A 322 10.53 18.50 -2.64
C SER A 322 9.37 17.58 -2.96
N SER A 323 8.80 16.94 -1.93
CA SER A 323 7.63 16.06 -2.06
C SER A 323 6.50 16.79 -2.80
N TRP A 324 6.11 16.26 -3.96
CA TRP A 324 5.15 16.85 -4.90
C TRP A 324 5.52 18.24 -5.44
N GLY A 325 6.75 18.70 -5.24
CA GLY A 325 7.21 19.96 -5.77
C GLY A 325 7.55 19.86 -7.25
N LEU A 326 7.22 20.92 -7.99
CA LEU A 326 7.59 21.11 -9.38
C LEU A 326 8.45 22.38 -9.53
N SER A 327 9.23 22.45 -10.60
CA SER A 327 9.82 23.71 -11.04
C SER A 327 8.86 24.51 -11.91
N LYS A 328 9.03 25.84 -11.92
CA LYS A 328 8.37 26.74 -12.89
C LYS A 328 8.65 26.36 -14.33
N ASP A 329 9.82 25.79 -14.61
CA ASP A 329 10.25 25.35 -15.94
C ASP A 329 9.69 23.97 -16.32
N ASP A 330 9.07 23.26 -15.38
CA ASP A 330 8.45 21.97 -15.66
C ASP A 330 7.21 22.18 -16.52
N VAL A 331 7.03 21.23 -17.44
CA VAL A 331 5.89 21.23 -18.36
C VAL A 331 5.02 20.02 -18.07
N SER A 332 3.73 20.26 -17.86
CA SER A 332 2.74 19.23 -17.60
C SER A 332 1.85 19.08 -18.82
N PHE A 333 1.79 17.89 -19.37
CA PHE A 333 0.92 17.49 -20.48
C PHE A 333 -0.24 16.65 -19.96
N SER A 334 -1.46 16.90 -20.44
CA SER A 334 -2.63 16.03 -20.20
C SER A 334 -3.07 15.43 -21.52
N ILE A 335 -2.94 14.10 -21.65
CA ILE A 335 -3.06 13.34 -22.89
C ILE A 335 -4.35 12.51 -22.84
N TYR A 336 -5.30 12.83 -23.71
CA TYR A 336 -6.55 12.08 -23.92
C TYR A 336 -6.46 11.22 -25.18
N LYS A 337 -7.51 10.46 -25.49
CA LYS A 337 -7.60 9.68 -26.74
C LYS A 337 -7.35 10.49 -28.02
N ASN A 338 -7.77 11.75 -28.05
CA ASN A 338 -7.81 12.56 -29.29
C ASN A 338 -7.24 13.97 -29.15
N VAL A 339 -6.79 14.38 -27.96
CA VAL A 339 -6.23 15.71 -27.72
C VAL A 339 -5.18 15.67 -26.63
N CYS A 340 -4.16 16.52 -26.74
CA CYS A 340 -3.20 16.77 -25.69
C CYS A 340 -3.15 18.26 -25.35
N TYR A 341 -3.27 18.57 -24.07
CA TYR A 341 -3.11 19.92 -23.52
C TYR A 341 -1.77 20.02 -22.80
N TYR A 342 -1.29 21.24 -22.60
CA TYR A 342 -0.15 21.48 -21.72
C TYR A 342 -0.36 22.70 -20.83
N GLN A 343 0.42 22.75 -19.75
CA GLN A 343 0.55 23.91 -18.87
C GLN A 343 1.97 24.03 -18.34
N THR A 344 2.37 25.25 -18.00
CA THR A 344 3.68 25.61 -17.44
C THR A 344 3.51 26.46 -16.19
N ASN A 345 4.62 26.88 -15.57
CA ASN A 345 4.63 27.79 -14.41
C ASN A 345 3.87 27.24 -13.19
N LYS A 346 3.91 25.92 -12.98
CA LYS A 346 3.34 25.25 -11.81
C LYS A 346 4.46 24.87 -10.85
N VAL A 347 4.21 24.97 -9.55
CA VAL A 347 5.24 24.67 -8.53
C VAL A 347 4.81 23.57 -7.57
N ASN A 348 3.54 23.17 -7.61
CA ASN A 348 3.03 21.98 -6.96
C ASN A 348 2.43 21.03 -7.99
N PHE A 349 2.61 19.72 -7.79
CA PHE A 349 2.05 18.70 -8.65
C PHE A 349 0.54 18.86 -8.82
N TRP A 350 -0.21 19.13 -7.74
CA TRP A 350 -1.67 19.22 -7.78
C TRP A 350 -2.21 20.57 -8.27
N ASP A 351 -1.33 21.50 -8.66
CA ASP A 351 -1.77 22.78 -9.21
C ASP A 351 -2.64 22.57 -10.44
N ASN A 352 -3.86 23.13 -10.38
CA ASN A 352 -4.87 23.10 -11.46
C ASN A 352 -5.52 21.73 -11.72
N GLU A 353 -5.50 20.82 -10.74
CA GLU A 353 -6.19 19.52 -10.78
C GLU A 353 -7.69 19.66 -11.10
N VAL A 354 -8.36 20.69 -10.55
CA VAL A 354 -9.80 20.95 -10.78
C VAL A 354 -10.17 21.16 -12.25
N ASN A 355 -9.18 21.48 -13.09
CA ASN A 355 -9.34 21.60 -14.55
C ASN A 355 -8.56 20.50 -15.29
N GLN A 356 -8.34 19.34 -14.65
CA GLN A 356 -7.62 18.19 -15.20
C GLN A 356 -6.23 18.55 -15.74
N PHE A 357 -5.58 19.53 -15.10
CA PHE A 357 -4.25 20.01 -15.46
C PHE A 357 -4.17 20.65 -16.86
N HIS A 358 -5.30 21.09 -17.44
CA HIS A 358 -5.30 21.79 -18.72
C HIS A 358 -5.01 23.28 -18.56
N GLY A 359 -4.22 23.84 -19.50
CA GLY A 359 -4.20 25.28 -19.76
C GLY A 359 -5.53 25.77 -20.36
N LYS A 360 -5.75 27.09 -20.35
CA LYS A 360 -6.91 27.74 -20.98
C LYS A 360 -6.75 27.80 -22.51
N ASP A 361 -6.80 26.66 -23.22
CA ASP A 361 -7.04 26.57 -24.67
C ASP A 361 -5.87 26.23 -25.63
N THR A 362 -4.67 25.84 -25.16
CA THR A 362 -3.57 25.45 -26.09
C THR A 362 -3.39 23.94 -26.19
N SER A 363 -3.84 23.35 -27.30
CA SER A 363 -3.48 21.98 -27.72
C SER A 363 -2.19 21.99 -28.53
N ILE A 364 -1.32 21.00 -28.33
CA ILE A 364 0.02 20.95 -28.97
C ILE A 364 0.14 19.88 -30.05
N ASN A 365 -0.44 18.69 -29.86
CA ASN A 365 -0.52 17.63 -30.86
C ASN A 365 -1.73 16.72 -30.59
N ASN A 366 -2.21 16.02 -31.63
CA ASN A 366 -3.27 15.02 -31.48
C ASN A 366 -2.64 13.63 -31.27
N PRO A 367 -2.96 12.95 -30.16
CA PRO A 367 -2.64 11.54 -29.96
C PRO A 367 -3.19 10.66 -31.09
N LEU A 368 -2.41 9.66 -31.46
CA LEU A 368 -2.87 8.56 -32.30
C LEU A 368 -3.30 7.41 -31.37
N TYR A 369 -4.60 7.28 -31.16
CA TYR A 369 -5.21 6.20 -30.38
C TYR A 369 -5.78 5.12 -31.30
N GLN A 370 -5.51 3.86 -30.95
CA GLN A 370 -6.08 2.67 -31.60
C GLN A 370 -6.48 1.67 -30.52
N GLU A 371 -7.61 0.98 -30.72
CA GLU A 371 -8.13 0.02 -29.77
C GLU A 371 -8.72 -1.18 -30.54
N ASN A 372 -8.46 -2.38 -30.02
CA ASN A 372 -9.09 -3.62 -30.48
C ASN A 372 -9.55 -4.42 -29.25
N GLU A 373 -10.11 -5.62 -29.46
CA GLU A 373 -10.65 -6.45 -28.36
C GLU A 373 -9.61 -6.89 -27.31
N LYS A 374 -8.31 -6.73 -27.57
CA LYS A 374 -7.22 -7.21 -26.70
C LYS A 374 -6.44 -6.12 -25.98
N TYR A 375 -6.28 -4.95 -26.57
CA TYR A 375 -5.47 -3.86 -26.03
C TYR A 375 -5.75 -2.55 -26.76
N PHE A 376 -5.37 -1.44 -26.12
CA PHE A 376 -5.22 -0.15 -26.79
C PHE A 376 -3.75 0.22 -26.99
N THR A 377 -3.49 1.07 -27.97
CA THR A 377 -2.23 1.78 -28.13
C THR A 377 -2.49 3.27 -28.24
N LEU A 378 -1.64 4.08 -27.63
CA LEU A 378 -1.65 5.53 -27.76
C LEU A 378 -0.23 6.00 -28.07
N SER A 379 -0.07 6.82 -29.11
CA SER A 379 1.23 7.47 -29.37
C SER A 379 1.07 8.97 -29.56
N ILE A 380 2.02 9.74 -29.03
CA ILE A 380 2.11 11.19 -29.20
C ILE A 380 3.58 11.60 -29.33
N GLU A 381 3.84 12.56 -30.20
CA GLU A 381 5.16 13.13 -30.42
C GLU A 381 5.21 14.54 -29.81
N PHE A 382 6.27 14.82 -29.06
CA PHE A 382 6.53 16.11 -28.45
C PHE A 382 7.77 16.72 -29.07
N GLU A 383 7.73 17.98 -29.50
CA GLU A 383 8.92 18.69 -29.93
C GLU A 383 9.77 19.05 -28.70
N TYR A 384 11.10 19.00 -28.80
CA TYR A 384 11.94 19.35 -27.64
C TYR A 384 11.74 20.80 -27.17
N SER A 385 11.32 21.70 -28.07
CA SER A 385 10.92 23.07 -27.73
C SER A 385 9.68 23.16 -26.84
N GLU A 386 8.91 22.09 -26.70
CA GLU A 386 7.72 22.05 -25.83
C GLU A 386 8.08 21.71 -24.38
N PHE A 387 9.28 21.20 -24.10
CA PHE A 387 9.68 20.76 -22.76
C PHE A 387 10.23 21.86 -21.86
N SER A 388 10.45 23.06 -22.39
CA SER A 388 10.80 24.23 -21.58
C SER A 388 10.68 25.51 -22.39
N LEU A 389 10.21 26.58 -21.75
CA LEU A 389 10.10 27.91 -22.38
C LEU A 389 11.43 28.69 -22.35
N GLU A 390 12.35 28.34 -21.44
CA GLU A 390 13.57 29.12 -21.19
C GLU A 390 14.85 28.42 -21.66
N LYS A 391 14.91 27.10 -21.50
CA LYS A 391 16.04 26.24 -21.86
C LYS A 391 15.89 25.63 -23.24
N ASN A 392 17.01 25.55 -23.95
CA ASN A 392 17.12 24.82 -25.21
C ASN A 392 17.33 23.32 -24.93
N ILE A 393 16.25 22.54 -24.98
CA ILE A 393 16.30 21.09 -24.83
C ILE A 393 16.71 20.47 -26.16
N LEU A 394 17.73 19.61 -26.13
CA LEU A 394 18.26 18.92 -27.31
C LEU A 394 18.04 17.41 -27.18
N GLN A 395 18.22 16.69 -28.29
CA GLN A 395 18.15 15.22 -28.31
C GLN A 395 19.05 14.55 -27.27
N THR A 396 20.19 15.15 -26.91
CA THR A 396 21.15 14.60 -25.94
C THR A 396 20.92 15.10 -24.51
N THR A 397 20.01 16.04 -24.29
CA THR A 397 19.72 16.55 -22.94
C THR A 397 19.03 15.43 -22.15
N PRO A 398 19.56 15.03 -20.97
CA PRO A 398 18.85 14.13 -20.07
C PRO A 398 17.51 14.75 -19.69
N ILE A 399 16.44 13.99 -19.84
CA ILE A 399 15.10 14.45 -19.48
C ILE A 399 14.61 13.54 -18.37
N ARG A 400 14.03 14.14 -17.34
CA ARG A 400 13.31 13.39 -16.31
C ARG A 400 11.83 13.63 -16.47
N GLY A 401 11.03 12.64 -16.11
CA GLY A 401 9.59 12.83 -16.13
C GLY A 401 8.82 11.71 -15.49
N ILE A 402 7.54 11.95 -15.37
CA ILE A 402 6.61 11.12 -14.63
C ILE A 402 5.32 11.01 -15.43
N LEU A 403 4.83 9.77 -15.57
CA LEU A 403 3.54 9.46 -16.17
C LEU A 403 2.59 9.00 -15.07
N VAL A 404 1.41 9.60 -15.02
CA VAL A 404 0.33 9.22 -14.10
C VAL A 404 -0.97 9.18 -14.87
N GLU A 405 -1.69 8.07 -14.81
CA GLU A 405 -3.05 8.01 -15.32
C GLU A 405 -4.03 8.56 -14.29
N PHE A 406 -5.06 9.21 -14.80
CA PHE A 406 -6.20 9.65 -14.04
C PHE A 406 -7.47 9.06 -14.64
N THR A 407 -8.12 8.17 -13.89
CA THR A 407 -9.59 8.07 -13.96
C THR A 407 -10.13 9.31 -13.23
N PRO A 408 -11.10 10.07 -13.77
CA PRO A 408 -11.41 11.43 -13.31
C PRO A 408 -11.34 11.62 -11.77
N SER A 409 -10.41 12.47 -11.32
CA SER A 409 -10.13 12.79 -9.90
C SER A 409 -9.45 11.71 -9.05
N ILE A 410 -8.95 10.62 -9.63
CA ILE A 410 -8.18 9.58 -8.93
C ILE A 410 -6.86 9.36 -9.69
N ALA A 411 -5.73 9.59 -9.01
CA ALA A 411 -4.42 9.27 -9.55
C ALA A 411 -4.10 7.80 -9.33
N ASN A 412 -3.81 7.09 -10.43
CA ASN A 412 -3.41 5.70 -10.39
C ASN A 412 -1.88 5.61 -10.27
N ASN A 413 -1.42 5.15 -9.10
CA ASN A 413 -0.01 5.16 -8.73
C ASN A 413 0.70 3.84 -9.06
N GLY A 414 2.02 3.86 -8.92
CA GLY A 414 2.90 2.71 -9.10
C GLY A 414 3.53 2.71 -10.49
N PHE A 415 4.87 2.62 -10.53
CA PHE A 415 5.62 2.73 -11.76
C PHE A 415 6.96 1.98 -11.69
N LYS A 416 7.41 1.50 -12.84
CA LYS A 416 8.66 0.74 -13.03
C LYS A 416 9.47 1.31 -14.18
N GLN A 417 10.80 1.21 -14.07
CA GLN A 417 11.72 1.43 -15.17
C GLN A 417 12.66 0.22 -15.30
N ASP A 418 12.78 -0.29 -16.52
CA ASP A 418 13.56 -1.48 -16.86
C ASP A 418 13.21 -2.69 -15.97
N GLY A 419 11.91 -2.85 -15.66
CA GLY A 419 11.37 -3.91 -14.80
C GLY A 419 11.49 -3.68 -13.29
N ASN A 420 12.26 -2.66 -12.87
CA ASN A 420 12.47 -2.36 -11.45
C ASN A 420 11.42 -1.38 -10.93
N THR A 421 10.81 -1.69 -9.78
CA THR A 421 9.88 -0.77 -9.09
C THR A 421 10.63 0.48 -8.64
N LEU A 422 10.03 1.64 -8.90
CA LEU A 422 10.54 2.92 -8.43
C LEU A 422 9.85 3.31 -7.13
N ASN A 423 10.56 4.06 -6.28
CA ASN A 423 10.08 4.50 -4.97
C ASN A 423 9.02 5.61 -5.09
N ASP A 424 8.67 6.24 -3.96
CA ASP A 424 7.63 7.26 -3.86
C ASP A 424 7.66 8.28 -5.02
N ILE A 425 6.53 8.29 -5.73
CA ILE A 425 6.25 9.13 -6.89
C ILE A 425 6.25 10.63 -6.54
N ALA A 426 6.10 10.99 -5.28
CA ALA A 426 6.21 12.37 -4.83
C ALA A 426 7.64 12.92 -4.93
N ASN A 427 8.66 12.06 -5.03
CA ASN A 427 10.06 12.46 -5.01
C ASN A 427 10.67 12.44 -6.43
N GLN A 428 11.14 13.60 -6.88
CA GLN A 428 11.69 13.82 -8.24
C GLN A 428 12.88 12.90 -8.59
N GLU A 429 13.67 12.48 -7.60
CA GLU A 429 14.77 11.53 -7.83
C GLU A 429 14.30 10.19 -8.40
N ASN A 430 13.06 9.81 -8.10
CA ASN A 430 12.44 8.57 -8.54
C ASN A 430 11.81 8.69 -9.93
N TYR A 431 11.72 9.88 -10.52
CA TYR A 431 11.15 10.06 -11.86
C TYR A 431 11.93 9.27 -12.92
N PHE A 432 11.22 8.88 -13.98
CA PHE A 432 11.83 8.22 -15.12
C PHE A 432 12.95 9.08 -15.70
N THR A 433 14.01 8.43 -16.15
CA THR A 433 15.10 9.07 -16.90
C THR A 433 15.08 8.56 -18.35
N PHE A 434 15.07 9.49 -19.31
CA PHE A 434 14.98 9.22 -20.76
C PHE A 434 16.25 9.58 -21.51
#